data_AF-A0A7V6KW56-F1
#
_entry.id   AF-A0A7V6KW56-F1
#
_cell.length_a   1.000
_cell.length_b   1.000
_cell.length_c   1.000
_cell.angle_alpha   90.00
_cell.angle_beta   90.00
_cell.angle_gamma   90.00
#
_symmetry.space_group_name_H-M   'P 1'
#
loop_
_entity.id
_entity.type
_entity.pdbx_description
1 polymer ?
#
loop_
_entity_poly.entity_id
_entity_poly.type
_entity_poly.pdbx_seq_one_letter_code
_entity_poly.pdbx_strand_id
1 'polypeptide(L)'
;MSSVIFVVLIVLIILYRHNEPKIKGAIGEKRVIRQLSKLPPEEYKVLNNIMIKTDKGSTQIDHVVISIFGIFVIETKNYNGWIHGSENSEYWTQSIYKNKSSFRNPIRQNRAHIYALKEVLPDYGQV
;
A
#
# COMPACT_ATOMS: atom_id res chain seq x y z
N MET A 1 23.36 34.23 12.45
CA MET A 1 21.97 33.98 12.03
C MET A 1 21.89 33.16 10.74
N SER A 2 22.59 33.55 9.67
CA SER A 2 22.58 32.85 8.37
C SER A 2 23.07 31.39 8.43
N SER A 3 24.11 31.09 9.20
CA SER A 3 24.64 29.72 9.34
C SER A 3 23.69 28.78 10.09
N VAL A 4 22.91 29.30 11.04
CA VAL A 4 21.91 28.50 11.77
C VAL A 4 20.74 28.13 10.86
N ILE A 5 20.26 29.10 10.07
CA ILE A 5 19.21 28.85 9.05
C ILE A 5 19.68 27.80 8.06
N PHE A 6 20.94 27.90 7.60
CA PHE A 6 21.52 26.93 6.66
C PHE A 6 21.57 25.51 7.24
N VAL A 7 22.00 25.35 8.48
CA VAL A 7 22.02 24.03 9.16
C VAL A 7 20.61 23.47 9.32
N VAL A 8 19.63 24.30 9.71
CA VAL A 8 18.22 23.87 9.83
C VAL A 8 17.68 23.38 8.48
N LEU A 9 17.95 24.11 7.38
CA LEU A 9 17.52 23.70 6.05
C LEU A 9 18.14 22.36 5.63
N ILE A 10 19.43 22.13 5.92
CA ILE A 10 20.08 20.84 5.63
C ILE A 10 19.39 19.71 6.40
N VAL A 11 19.14 19.89 7.70
CA VAL A 11 18.46 18.88 8.52
C VAL A 11 17.07 18.57 7.98
N LEU A 12 16.29 19.60 7.62
CA LEU A 12 14.97 19.43 7.02
C LEU A 12 15.02 18.66 5.69
N ILE A 13 16.02 18.94 4.84
CA ILE A 13 16.23 18.20 3.57
C ILE A 13 16.54 16.74 3.86
N ILE A 14 17.43 16.44 4.81
CA ILE A 14 17.78 15.06 5.18
C ILE A 14 16.53 14.31 5.67
N LEU A 15 15.77 14.92 6.58
CA LEU A 15 14.52 14.35 7.11
C LEU A 15 13.49 14.12 6.00
N TYR A 16 13.36 15.06 5.06
CA TYR A 16 12.46 14.90 3.91
C TYR A 16 12.89 13.73 3.04
N ARG A 17 14.16 13.67 2.62
CA ARG A 17 14.68 12.60 1.75
C ARG A 17 14.56 11.22 2.38
N HIS A 18 14.77 11.13 3.70
CA HIS A 18 14.60 9.88 4.43
C HIS A 18 13.13 9.39 4.43
N ASN A 19 12.17 10.31 4.55
CA ASN A 19 10.75 9.97 4.63
C ASN A 19 10.00 10.02 3.29
N GLU A 20 10.65 10.50 2.22
CA GLU A 20 10.05 10.68 0.90
C GLU A 20 9.28 9.45 0.39
N PRO A 21 9.79 8.20 0.49
CA PRO A 21 9.04 7.02 0.04
C PRO A 21 7.73 6.82 0.81
N LYS A 22 7.74 7.03 2.13
CA LYS A 22 6.54 6.91 2.98
C LYS A 22 5.52 7.99 2.66
N ILE A 23 5.96 9.23 2.45
CA ILE A 23 5.09 10.35 2.07
C ILE A 23 4.43 10.05 0.71
N LYS A 24 5.20 9.55 -0.27
CA LYS A 24 4.66 9.15 -1.57
C LYS A 24 3.65 8.01 -1.44
N GLY A 25 3.92 7.00 -0.62
CA GLY A 25 2.97 5.93 -0.31
C GLY A 25 1.64 6.46 0.21
N ALA A 26 1.69 7.27 1.27
CA ALA A 26 0.50 7.85 1.91
C ALA A 26 -0.32 8.75 0.97
N ILE A 27 0.33 9.49 0.05
CA ILE A 27 -0.38 10.27 -0.97
C ILE A 27 -1.14 9.35 -1.93
N GLY A 28 -0.55 8.22 -2.31
CA GLY A 28 -1.19 7.21 -3.14
C GLY A 28 -2.42 6.61 -2.46
N GLU A 29 -2.25 6.10 -1.25
CA GLU A 29 -3.34 5.55 -0.43
C GLU A 29 -4.47 6.57 -0.26
N LYS A 30 -4.15 7.83 0.08
CA LYS A 30 -5.15 8.89 0.23
C LYS A 30 -5.93 9.16 -1.06
N ARG A 31 -5.32 8.99 -2.25
CA ARG A 31 -6.05 9.10 -3.52
C ARG A 31 -7.04 7.95 -3.70
N VAL A 32 -6.65 6.72 -3.36
CA VAL A 32 -7.52 5.55 -3.43
C VAL A 32 -8.67 5.69 -2.43
N ILE A 33 -8.41 6.08 -1.18
CA ILE A 33 -9.43 6.37 -0.15
C ILE A 33 -10.49 7.34 -0.67
N ARG A 34 -10.08 8.44 -1.33
CA ARG A 34 -11.02 9.42 -1.91
C ARG A 34 -11.88 8.87 -3.04
N GLN A 35 -11.42 7.85 -3.77
CA GLN A 35 -12.24 7.20 -4.78
C GLN A 35 -13.19 6.20 -4.14
N LEU A 36 -12.69 5.38 -3.21
CA LEU A 36 -13.49 4.42 -2.47
C LEU A 36 -14.59 5.09 -1.62
N SER A 37 -14.35 6.30 -1.11
CA SER A 37 -15.36 7.06 -0.35
C SER A 37 -16.56 7.54 -1.18
N LYS A 38 -16.52 7.37 -2.50
CA LYS A 38 -17.64 7.67 -3.40
C LYS A 38 -18.58 6.48 -3.59
N LEU A 39 -18.20 5.30 -3.11
CA LEU A 39 -19.04 4.11 -3.18
C LEU A 39 -20.29 4.31 -2.30
N PRO A 40 -21.47 3.84 -2.74
CA PRO A 40 -22.70 3.96 -1.96
C PRO A 40 -22.59 3.21 -0.61
N PRO A 41 -22.71 3.89 0.55
CA PRO A 41 -22.49 3.27 1.86
C PRO A 41 -23.52 2.20 2.24
N GLU A 42 -24.68 2.18 1.58
CA GLU A 42 -25.71 1.16 1.70
C GLU A 42 -25.33 -0.18 1.07
N GLU A 43 -24.43 -0.17 0.07
CA GLU A 43 -23.97 -1.36 -0.65
C GLU A 43 -22.53 -1.75 -0.30
N TYR A 44 -21.70 -0.77 0.11
CA TYR A 44 -20.27 -0.94 0.30
C TYR A 44 -19.81 -0.43 1.66
N LYS A 45 -19.07 -1.28 2.38
CA LYS A 45 -18.32 -0.89 3.57
C LYS A 45 -16.83 -0.88 3.27
N VAL A 46 -16.20 0.29 3.40
CA VAL A 46 -14.77 0.49 3.14
C VAL A 46 -14.00 0.57 4.45
N LEU A 47 -12.98 -0.27 4.60
CA LEU A 47 -12.04 -0.25 5.71
C LEU A 47 -10.65 0.10 5.17
N ASN A 48 -10.00 1.10 5.74
CA ASN A 48 -8.67 1.57 5.30
C ASN A 48 -7.62 1.36 6.40
N ASN A 49 -6.39 1.04 6.01
CA ASN A 49 -5.24 0.89 6.89
C ASN A 49 -5.50 -0.07 8.06
N ILE A 50 -6.06 -1.23 7.76
CA ILE A 50 -6.38 -2.23 8.79
C ILE A 50 -5.15 -3.07 9.11
N MET A 51 -4.96 -3.35 10.40
CA MET A 51 -3.91 -4.24 10.89
C MET A 51 -4.54 -5.60 11.22
N ILE A 52 -4.14 -6.64 10.51
CA ILE A 52 -4.59 -8.02 10.75
C ILE A 52 -3.49 -8.76 11.49
N LYS A 53 -3.83 -9.37 12.63
CA LYS A 53 -2.94 -10.25 13.37
C LYS A 53 -3.19 -11.70 12.92
N THR A 54 -2.12 -12.37 12.55
CA THR A 54 -2.05 -13.78 12.16
C THR A 54 -1.12 -14.53 13.10
N ASP A 55 -1.12 -15.86 13.04
CA ASP A 55 -0.18 -16.69 13.80
C ASP A 55 1.28 -16.43 13.41
N LYS A 56 1.51 -15.93 12.19
CA LYS A 56 2.83 -15.61 11.64
C LYS A 56 3.27 -14.16 11.88
N GLY A 57 2.46 -13.36 12.58
CA GLY A 57 2.71 -11.94 12.85
C GLY A 57 1.58 -11.05 12.36
N SER A 58 1.84 -9.75 12.24
CA SER A 58 0.83 -8.78 11.79
C SER A 58 1.09 -8.32 10.35
N THR A 59 0.02 -8.09 9.59
CA THR A 59 0.08 -7.44 8.28
C THR A 59 -0.84 -6.23 8.24
N GLN A 60 -0.38 -5.16 7.61
CA GLN A 60 -1.24 -4.07 7.20
C GLN A 60 -1.92 -4.44 5.88
N ILE A 61 -3.18 -4.04 5.70
CA ILE A 61 -3.89 -4.08 4.43
C ILE A 61 -4.38 -2.65 4.16
N ASP A 62 -4.02 -2.09 3.00
CA ASP A 62 -4.30 -0.69 2.68
C ASP A 62 -5.80 -0.43 2.61
N HIS A 63 -6.55 -1.24 1.83
CA HIS A 63 -7.99 -1.11 1.73
C HIS A 63 -8.69 -2.47 1.62
N VAL A 64 -9.80 -2.60 2.34
CA VAL A 64 -10.77 -3.69 2.21
C VAL A 64 -12.14 -3.11 1.91
N VAL A 65 -12.77 -3.57 0.84
CA VAL A 65 -14.14 -3.20 0.48
C VAL A 65 -15.02 -4.42 0.62
N ILE A 66 -16.07 -4.31 1.43
CA ILE A 66 -17.06 -5.37 1.67
C ILE A 66 -18.34 -4.96 0.94
N SER A 67 -18.87 -5.84 0.09
CA SER A 67 -20.16 -5.66 -0.57
C SER A 67 -20.89 -6.99 -0.76
N ILE A 68 -22.10 -6.92 -1.31
CA ILE A 68 -22.88 -8.11 -1.70
C ILE A 68 -22.18 -9.00 -2.76
N PHE A 69 -21.19 -8.46 -3.47
CA PHE A 69 -20.43 -9.19 -4.49
C PHE A 69 -19.19 -9.89 -3.91
N GLY A 70 -18.81 -9.56 -2.67
CA GLY A 70 -17.69 -10.17 -1.97
C GLY A 70 -16.82 -9.18 -1.22
N ILE A 71 -15.63 -9.66 -0.83
CA ILE A 71 -14.60 -8.87 -0.16
C ILE A 71 -13.46 -8.60 -1.14
N PHE A 72 -13.20 -7.33 -1.42
CA PHE A 72 -12.11 -6.87 -2.28
C PHE A 72 -10.95 -6.38 -1.42
N VAL A 73 -9.76 -6.91 -1.68
CA VAL A 73 -8.51 -6.53 -1.01
C VAL A 73 -7.67 -5.74 -1.99
N ILE A 74 -7.32 -4.51 -1.65
CA ILE A 74 -6.66 -3.56 -2.54
C ILE A 74 -5.34 -3.12 -1.91
N GLU A 75 -4.25 -3.37 -2.63
CA GLU A 75 -2.89 -2.91 -2.31
C GLU A 75 -2.56 -1.70 -3.19
N THR A 76 -2.03 -0.62 -2.59
CA THR A 76 -1.70 0.61 -3.31
C THR A 76 -0.20 0.74 -3.54
N LYS A 77 0.23 0.80 -4.81
CA LYS A 77 1.60 1.16 -5.19
C LYS A 77 1.64 2.48 -5.96
N ASN A 78 2.24 3.50 -5.36
CA ASN A 78 2.37 4.83 -5.97
C ASN A 78 3.76 5.02 -6.60
N TYR A 79 3.98 4.38 -7.75
CA TYR A 79 5.24 4.47 -8.51
C TYR A 79 5.07 5.24 -9.83
N ASN A 80 6.16 5.87 -10.28
CA ASN A 80 6.27 6.51 -11.59
C ASN A 80 7.23 5.70 -12.50
N GLY A 81 7.27 6.03 -13.79
CA GLY A 81 8.19 5.40 -14.75
C GLY A 81 7.71 4.04 -15.22
N TRP A 82 8.62 3.25 -15.76
CA TRP A 82 8.30 1.93 -16.31
C TRP A 82 8.33 0.88 -15.21
N ILE A 83 7.28 0.06 -15.15
CA ILE A 83 7.17 -1.05 -14.20
C ILE A 83 7.22 -2.35 -14.98
N HIS A 84 8.15 -3.23 -14.61
CA HIS A 84 8.39 -4.51 -15.27
C HIS A 84 8.34 -5.65 -14.26
N GLY A 85 7.74 -6.76 -14.66
CA GLY A 85 7.69 -7.97 -13.86
C GLY A 85 6.59 -8.90 -14.34
N SER A 86 6.68 -10.17 -13.96
CA SER A 86 5.60 -11.14 -14.20
C SER A 86 4.79 -11.35 -12.93
N GLU A 87 3.58 -11.87 -13.08
CA GLU A 87 2.74 -12.28 -11.95
C GLU A 87 3.43 -13.30 -11.01
N ASN A 88 4.32 -14.13 -11.57
CA ASN A 88 5.03 -15.19 -10.85
C ASN A 88 6.37 -14.73 -10.27
N SER A 89 6.87 -13.55 -10.66
CA SER A 89 8.12 -12.99 -10.14
C SER A 89 7.99 -12.62 -8.66
N GLU A 90 9.05 -12.79 -7.88
CA GLU A 90 9.07 -12.35 -6.48
C GLU A 90 9.13 -10.82 -6.35
N TYR A 91 9.92 -10.19 -7.22
CA TYR A 91 10.09 -8.75 -7.29
C TYR A 91 9.74 -8.23 -8.68
N TRP A 92 9.24 -7.00 -8.72
CA TRP A 92 9.10 -6.20 -9.92
C TRP A 92 10.17 -5.11 -9.94
N THR A 93 10.48 -4.60 -11.12
CA THR A 93 11.50 -3.58 -11.35
C THR A 93 10.85 -2.30 -11.84
N GLN A 94 11.12 -1.20 -11.14
CA GLN A 94 10.83 0.15 -11.58
C GLN A 94 12.06 0.71 -12.33
N SER A 95 11.83 1.33 -13.48
CA SER A 95 12.85 2.07 -14.24
C SER A 95 12.43 3.52 -14.43
N ILE A 96 13.24 4.46 -13.93
CA ILE A 96 13.11 5.90 -14.14
C ILE A 96 14.40 6.39 -14.80
N TYR A 97 14.32 6.72 -16.09
CA TYR A 97 15.49 7.00 -16.93
C TYR A 97 16.53 5.87 -16.86
N LYS A 98 17.73 6.13 -16.34
CA LYS A 98 18.80 5.15 -16.18
C LYS A 98 18.78 4.42 -14.83
N ASN A 99 17.93 4.86 -13.89
CA ASN A 99 17.87 4.29 -12.54
C ASN A 99 16.86 3.15 -12.50
N LYS A 100 17.28 2.01 -11.96
CA LYS A 100 16.43 0.84 -11.73
C LYS A 100 16.37 0.52 -10.24
N SER A 101 15.18 0.19 -9.75
CA SER A 101 14.94 -0.25 -8.38
C SER A 101 13.97 -1.41 -8.37
N SER A 102 14.21 -2.41 -7.53
CA SER A 102 13.28 -3.53 -7.34
C SER A 102 12.35 -3.27 -6.16
N PHE A 103 11.11 -3.74 -6.26
CA PHE A 103 10.14 -3.75 -5.16
C PHE A 103 9.35 -5.06 -5.17
N ARG A 104 8.81 -5.46 -4.02
CA ARG A 104 8.08 -6.72 -3.89
C ARG A 104 6.88 -6.72 -4.84
N ASN A 105 6.64 -7.85 -5.51
CA ASN A 105 5.50 -8.00 -6.41
C ASN A 105 4.18 -7.76 -5.63
N PRO A 106 3.38 -6.75 -6.02
CA PRO A 106 2.15 -6.38 -5.31
C PRO A 106 1.08 -7.48 -5.40
N ILE A 107 1.08 -8.31 -6.45
CA ILE A 107 0.15 -9.44 -6.58
C ILE A 107 0.43 -10.48 -5.49
N ARG A 108 1.71 -10.81 -5.26
CA ARG A 108 2.10 -11.76 -4.22
C ARG A 108 1.88 -11.20 -2.82
N GLN A 109 2.12 -9.90 -2.63
CA GLN A 109 1.80 -9.21 -1.38
C GLN A 109 0.28 -9.24 -1.11
N ASN A 110 -0.54 -8.89 -2.08
CA ASN A 110 -2.01 -8.89 -1.94
C ASN A 110 -2.56 -10.30 -1.69
N ARG A 111 -1.98 -11.34 -2.31
CA ARG A 111 -2.31 -12.74 -2.01
C ARG A 111 -2.07 -13.08 -0.53
N ALA A 112 -0.98 -12.61 0.06
CA ALA A 112 -0.73 -12.80 1.49
C ALA A 112 -1.76 -12.07 2.37
N HIS A 113 -2.21 -10.88 1.97
CA HIS A 113 -3.28 -10.15 2.66
C HIS A 113 -4.62 -10.91 2.61
N ILE A 114 -4.95 -11.50 1.45
CA ILE A 114 -6.14 -12.36 1.31
C ILE A 114 -6.06 -13.57 2.25
N TYR A 115 -4.90 -14.24 2.34
CA TYR A 115 -4.73 -15.35 3.28
C TYR A 115 -4.86 -14.91 4.74
N ALA A 116 -4.27 -13.77 5.11
CA ALA A 116 -4.41 -13.22 6.46
C ALA A 116 -5.88 -12.92 6.82
N LEU A 117 -6.67 -12.39 5.87
CA LEU A 117 -8.11 -12.20 6.07
C LEU A 117 -8.86 -13.52 6.22
N LYS A 118 -8.51 -14.55 5.44
CA LYS A 118 -9.12 -15.89 5.56
C LYS A 118 -8.86 -16.52 6.93
N GLU A 119 -7.68 -16.32 7.51
CA GLU A 119 -7.36 -16.83 8.85
C GLU A 119 -8.24 -16.21 9.95
N VAL A 120 -8.57 -14.92 9.84
CA VAL A 120 -9.42 -14.22 10.82
C VAL A 120 -10.92 -14.25 10.50
N LEU A 121 -11.30 -14.76 9.32
CA LEU A 121 -12.69 -14.93 8.86
C LEU A 121 -12.94 -16.39 8.43
N PRO A 122 -12.83 -17.38 9.33
CA PRO A 122 -12.88 -18.80 8.98
C PRO A 122 -14.21 -19.21 8.34
N ASP A 123 -15.31 -18.59 8.74
CA ASP A 123 -16.66 -18.93 8.25
C ASP A 123 -16.93 -18.43 6.81
N TYR A 124 -16.14 -17.46 6.33
CA TYR A 124 -16.33 -16.88 4.99
C TYR A 124 -15.74 -17.76 3.87
N GLY A 125 -14.89 -18.73 4.21
CA GLY A 125 -14.20 -19.62 3.26
C GLY A 125 -14.87 -20.97 3.02
N GLN A 126 -16.04 -21.23 3.61
CA GLN A 126 -16.79 -22.49 3.46
C GLN A 126 -17.99 -22.39 2.50
N VAL A 127 -18.12 -21.28 1.76
CA VAL A 127 -19.15 -21.06 0.73
C VAL A 127 -18.54 -21.18 -0.66
#